data_AF-A0A444XBD3-F1
#
_entry.id   AF-A0A444XBD3-F1
#
_cell.length_a   1.000
_cell.length_b   1.000
_cell.length_c   1.000
_cell.angle_alpha   90.00
_cell.angle_beta   90.00
_cell.angle_gamma   90.00
#
_symmetry.space_group_name_H-M   'P 1'
#
loop_
_entity.id
_entity.type
_entity.pdbx_description
1 polymer ?
#
loop_
_entity_poly.entity_id
_entity_poly.type
_entity_poly.pdbx_seq_one_letter_code
_entity_poly.pdbx_strand_id
1 'polypeptide(L)'
;MYGIMGNGSLGLLGIMKATKYRCNNNNNNDPPCWRRISGWNSSNTTLLLHHHHDDASKYSTSSCKGLYAGKKQLWLQKNVIMTMAIMLGFLACFFLLDYVTAISSHDSATPSNTSSPFLQQSSADSYTCKKQSSPIEMYGRLLNMASSALAEKELKQESSNLWVEPYGIASSWEPCAHRNLHNTPGNLVENNGYILVSANGGLNQQRVAICNGVAVASLLNATLVIPKFLYSNVWNDPSQFGDIYQEEHFMNMLKDDISIVKELPSHMKSLDPEAIGSQITDADLPKEATAADYIKIVLPLLLKNGLVHFLGFGNRLGFDPLPSHIQRLRCKCNFHALKFVPKIQEVGALLVRRIRKHSGSRSMLDTQLLGKFIDKKKDHDSAKGSIKYLALHLRFEVDMVAYSLCEFGGGESERRELQAYRESHFPFLVERLKNSTSPISPMVLRKMGRCPLTPEEAALVLAGLGFKRGTYVYLAGSGIYGADSRMNPFTRLYPNVITKEDFLAPNELEPFKNFSSQLAALDFIACATADVFAMTDSGSQLSAMVSGFRSYYGGDHAPTLRPNKKRLAAILWENGTIGWNSFEERVKKMIQEGQKATMRKFGKSIYRQPRSPECMCRQP
;
A
#
# COMPACT_ATOMS: atom_id res chain seq x y z
N MET A 1 -44.04 -25.84 12.52
CA MET A 1 -44.97 -25.59 13.64
C MET A 1 -44.40 -24.43 14.45
N TYR A 2 -45.10 -23.28 14.41
CA TYR A 2 -45.16 -22.09 15.29
C TYR A 2 -43.90 -21.60 16.06
N GLY A 3 -43.56 -20.31 16.13
CA GLY A 3 -44.20 -19.04 15.72
C GLY A 3 -43.14 -17.91 15.79
N ILE A 4 -43.11 -16.92 14.89
CA ILE A 4 -43.88 -15.67 14.85
C ILE A 4 -44.04 -14.97 16.21
N MET A 5 -43.22 -13.94 16.44
CA MET A 5 -43.64 -12.69 17.09
C MET A 5 -42.93 -11.51 16.42
N GLY A 6 -43.72 -10.58 15.91
CA GLY A 6 -43.30 -9.25 15.49
C GLY A 6 -43.72 -8.20 16.52
N ASN A 7 -42.99 -7.08 16.50
CA ASN A 7 -43.35 -5.70 16.87
C ASN A 7 -42.12 -4.88 16.45
N GLY A 8 -42.13 -3.84 15.61
CA GLY A 8 -43.19 -2.92 15.25
C GLY A 8 -43.07 -1.64 16.08
N SER A 9 -42.35 -0.61 15.59
CA SER A 9 -42.79 0.81 15.60
C SER A 9 -41.72 1.81 15.07
N LEU A 10 -42.17 2.61 14.08
CA LEU A 10 -41.90 4.03 13.75
C LEU A 10 -40.59 4.70 14.25
N GLY A 11 -39.84 5.50 13.48
CA GLY A 11 -40.11 6.23 12.24
C GLY A 11 -39.58 7.67 12.38
N LEU A 12 -38.66 8.10 11.52
CA LEU A 12 -38.42 9.53 11.22
C LEU A 12 -37.68 9.68 9.89
N LEU A 13 -38.48 9.88 8.84
CA LEU A 13 -38.05 10.32 7.51
C LEU A 13 -37.77 11.83 7.57
N GLY A 14 -36.50 12.22 7.40
CA GLY A 14 -36.10 13.60 7.12
C GLY A 14 -36.08 13.86 5.62
N ILE A 15 -37.10 14.57 5.13
CA ILE A 15 -37.19 15.05 3.74
C ILE A 15 -36.26 16.26 3.58
N MET A 16 -35.18 16.13 2.80
CA MET A 16 -34.44 17.27 2.26
C MET A 16 -34.68 17.38 0.75
N LYS A 17 -35.41 18.43 0.37
CA LYS A 17 -35.58 18.90 -1.02
C LYS A 17 -34.25 19.43 -1.53
N ALA A 18 -33.67 18.79 -2.56
CA ALA A 18 -32.60 19.36 -3.36
C ALA A 18 -33.18 19.97 -4.64
N THR A 19 -33.00 21.27 -4.79
CA THR A 19 -33.47 22.08 -5.92
C THR A 19 -32.67 21.76 -7.18
N LYS A 20 -33.39 21.52 -8.28
CA LYS A 20 -32.88 21.19 -9.61
C LYS A 20 -32.37 22.47 -10.30
N TYR A 21 -31.09 22.55 -10.63
CA TYR A 21 -30.60 23.44 -11.70
C TYR A 21 -30.04 22.59 -12.84
N ARG A 22 -30.60 22.82 -14.02
CA ARG A 22 -30.33 22.16 -15.29
C ARG A 22 -29.42 23.09 -16.10
N CYS A 23 -28.23 22.62 -16.48
CA CYS A 23 -27.49 23.18 -17.61
C CYS A 23 -26.94 22.05 -18.49
N ASN A 24 -27.06 22.27 -19.79
CA ASN A 24 -26.95 21.34 -20.90
C ASN A 24 -25.49 21.20 -21.36
N ASN A 25 -25.16 20.05 -21.94
CA ASN A 25 -23.87 19.63 -22.49
C ASN A 25 -23.40 20.41 -23.74
N ASN A 26 -22.08 20.52 -23.95
CA ASN A 26 -21.40 19.97 -25.15
C ASN A 26 -19.85 20.03 -25.09
N ASN A 27 -19.24 18.84 -25.32
CA ASN A 27 -17.98 18.46 -26.01
C ASN A 27 -16.66 19.26 -25.80
N ASN A 28 -15.55 18.69 -25.30
CA ASN A 28 -14.64 17.57 -25.69
C ASN A 28 -13.33 18.08 -26.34
N ASN A 29 -12.18 17.88 -25.66
CA ASN A 29 -10.86 17.41 -26.16
C ASN A 29 -9.70 17.69 -25.16
N ASP A 30 -9.28 16.63 -24.42
CA ASP A 30 -7.95 16.17 -23.91
C ASP A 30 -6.76 17.13 -23.57
N PRO A 31 -5.70 16.76 -22.75
CA PRO A 31 -5.24 15.41 -22.33
C PRO A 31 -4.85 15.24 -20.82
N PRO A 32 -4.43 14.03 -20.36
CA PRO A 32 -4.06 13.79 -18.96
C PRO A 32 -2.53 13.75 -18.74
N CYS A 33 -1.97 14.77 -18.09
CA CYS A 33 -0.63 14.68 -17.51
C CYS A 33 -0.42 15.78 -16.47
N TRP A 34 -0.32 15.44 -15.17
CA TRP A 34 0.36 16.31 -14.21
C TRP A 34 1.22 15.49 -13.26
N ARG A 35 2.52 15.42 -13.59
CA ARG A 35 3.58 15.36 -12.59
C ARG A 35 3.87 16.78 -12.10
N ARG A 36 4.07 16.88 -10.79
CA ARG A 36 4.50 18.05 -10.05
C ARG A 36 6.03 18.20 -10.19
N ILE A 37 6.50 19.36 -10.66
CA ILE A 37 7.79 19.95 -10.30
C ILE A 37 7.44 21.34 -9.74
N SER A 38 7.78 21.55 -8.47
CA SER A 38 7.84 22.87 -7.84
C SER A 38 9.30 23.22 -7.65
N GLY A 39 9.68 24.43 -8.07
CA GLY A 39 10.97 25.02 -7.74
C GLY A 39 11.12 26.39 -8.39
N TRP A 40 10.86 27.45 -7.63
CA TRP A 40 11.85 28.51 -7.54
C TRP A 40 11.89 29.06 -6.11
N ASN A 41 13.08 28.93 -5.52
CA ASN A 41 13.51 29.45 -4.24
C ASN A 41 13.64 30.98 -4.28
N SER A 42 13.40 31.60 -3.12
CA SER A 42 14.09 32.83 -2.74
C SER A 42 15.26 32.45 -1.82
N SER A 43 16.46 32.94 -2.13
CA SER A 43 17.72 32.87 -1.38
C SER A 43 18.45 34.17 -1.71
N ASN A 44 19.20 34.88 -0.88
CA ASN A 44 19.79 34.75 0.45
C ASN A 44 20.23 36.19 0.83
N THR A 45 20.34 36.56 2.11
CA THR A 45 21.63 37.07 2.64
C THR A 45 21.66 37.02 4.17
N THR A 46 22.76 36.45 4.67
CA THR A 46 23.26 36.38 6.04
C THR A 46 23.83 37.73 6.48
N LEU A 47 23.67 38.14 7.76
CA LEU A 47 24.80 38.65 8.57
C LEU A 47 24.48 38.72 10.07
N LEU A 48 25.54 38.54 10.84
CA LEU A 48 25.68 38.51 12.29
C LEU A 48 25.71 39.89 12.97
N LEU A 49 25.43 39.87 14.28
CA LEU A 49 26.01 40.65 15.38
C LEU A 49 25.44 42.04 15.77
N HIS A 50 25.28 42.13 17.10
CA HIS A 50 25.36 43.26 18.03
C HIS A 50 24.12 44.10 18.42
N HIS A 51 23.73 43.90 19.70
CA HIS A 51 23.36 44.90 20.69
C HIS A 51 23.76 46.36 20.36
N HIS A 52 22.82 47.30 20.42
CA HIS A 52 22.90 48.44 21.33
C HIS A 52 21.59 49.24 21.44
N HIS A 53 21.53 49.92 22.57
CA HIS A 53 20.52 50.77 23.19
C HIS A 53 20.16 52.08 22.45
N ASP A 54 18.96 52.54 22.81
CA ASP A 54 18.53 53.93 23.13
C ASP A 54 18.24 55.01 22.08
N ASP A 55 17.28 55.82 22.54
CA ASP A 55 16.85 57.18 22.20
C ASP A 55 16.06 57.44 20.91
N ALA A 56 14.78 57.84 20.95
CA ALA A 56 14.06 58.90 21.67
C ALA A 56 13.95 60.21 20.86
N SER A 57 12.78 60.82 21.00
CA SER A 57 12.36 62.16 20.54
C SER A 57 12.00 62.28 19.04
N LYS A 58 11.05 63.10 18.59
CA LYS A 58 9.87 63.81 19.13
C LYS A 58 9.29 64.60 17.92
N TYR A 59 8.05 65.09 18.06
CA TYR A 59 7.32 66.04 17.18
C TYR A 59 6.86 65.49 15.82
N SER A 60 5.75 65.91 15.20
CA SER A 60 4.53 66.63 15.58
C SER A 60 3.70 66.74 14.29
N THR A 61 2.42 66.38 14.35
CA THR A 61 1.28 66.91 13.57
C THR A 61 1.53 67.59 12.20
N SER A 62 0.93 67.07 11.13
CA SER A 62 -0.15 67.78 10.42
C SER A 62 -0.78 66.91 9.33
N SER A 63 -2.11 67.00 9.25
CA SER A 63 -2.95 66.44 8.20
C SER A 63 -3.13 67.50 7.12
N CYS A 64 -2.95 67.14 5.84
CA CYS A 64 -3.78 67.68 4.74
C CYS A 64 -3.62 66.86 3.46
N LYS A 65 -4.73 66.80 2.72
CA LYS A 65 -5.07 65.89 1.63
C LYS A 65 -4.52 66.35 0.28
N GLY A 66 -4.32 65.39 -0.64
CA GLY A 66 -4.87 65.51 -2.00
C GLY A 66 -3.91 65.43 -3.20
N LEU A 67 -4.22 64.46 -4.07
CA LEU A 67 -3.99 64.40 -5.53
C LEU A 67 -2.59 64.07 -6.06
N TYR A 68 -2.38 62.80 -6.45
CA TYR A 68 -1.76 62.40 -7.74
C TYR A 68 -1.96 60.89 -7.99
N ALA A 69 -3.20 60.48 -8.30
CA ALA A 69 -3.53 59.12 -8.74
C ALA A 69 -4.24 59.18 -10.10
N GLY A 70 -3.49 59.46 -11.17
CA GLY A 70 -4.05 59.59 -12.52
C GLY A 70 -3.22 59.01 -13.67
N LYS A 71 -1.98 58.56 -13.44
CA LYS A 71 -1.08 58.13 -14.54
C LYS A 71 -0.75 56.63 -14.59
N LYS A 72 -0.98 55.85 -13.53
CA LYS A 72 -0.70 54.40 -13.53
C LYS A 72 -1.79 53.55 -14.19
N GLN A 73 -3.04 54.02 -14.24
CA GLN A 73 -4.17 53.21 -14.70
C GLN A 73 -4.27 53.12 -16.24
N LEU A 74 -3.86 54.17 -16.96
CA LEU A 74 -3.83 54.19 -18.43
C LEU A 74 -2.72 53.33 -19.04
N TRP A 75 -1.60 53.14 -18.34
CA TRP A 75 -0.49 52.29 -18.83
C TRP A 75 -0.80 50.80 -18.69
N LEU A 76 -1.48 50.42 -17.60
CA LEU A 76 -1.94 49.04 -17.38
C LEU A 76 -3.06 48.62 -18.35
N GLN A 77 -3.98 49.51 -18.71
CA GLN A 77 -5.04 49.19 -19.69
C GLN A 77 -4.50 48.96 -21.11
N LYS A 78 -3.52 49.75 -21.58
CA LYS A 78 -2.95 49.57 -22.92
C LYS A 78 -2.22 48.23 -23.09
N ASN A 79 -1.47 47.81 -22.08
CA ASN A 79 -0.72 46.55 -22.16
C ASN A 79 -1.65 45.33 -22.14
N VAL A 80 -2.75 45.38 -21.37
CA VAL A 80 -3.75 44.30 -21.33
C VAL A 80 -4.48 44.17 -22.67
N ILE A 81 -4.90 45.28 -23.28
CA ILE A 81 -5.57 45.29 -24.59
C ILE A 81 -4.65 44.76 -25.69
N MET A 82 -3.36 45.12 -25.67
CA MET A 82 -2.38 44.62 -26.65
C MET A 82 -2.16 43.11 -26.51
N THR A 83 -2.07 42.58 -25.29
CA THR A 83 -2.00 41.12 -25.07
C THR A 83 -3.27 40.39 -25.50
N MET A 84 -4.45 40.97 -25.29
CA MET A 84 -5.71 40.34 -25.75
C MET A 84 -5.81 40.32 -27.28
N ALA A 85 -5.37 41.38 -27.97
CA ALA A 85 -5.32 41.43 -29.43
C ALA A 85 -4.36 40.39 -30.02
N ILE A 86 -3.19 40.18 -29.40
CA ILE A 86 -2.22 39.16 -29.79
C ILE A 86 -2.80 37.75 -29.61
N MET A 87 -3.44 37.48 -28.48
CA MET A 87 -4.08 36.18 -28.22
C MET A 87 -5.22 35.87 -29.19
N LEU A 88 -6.04 36.87 -29.55
CA LEU A 88 -7.08 36.74 -30.57
C LEU A 88 -6.50 36.50 -31.97
N GLY A 89 -5.37 37.15 -32.31
CA GLY A 89 -4.65 36.89 -33.55
C GLY A 89 -4.11 35.46 -33.66
N PHE A 90 -3.56 34.91 -32.57
CA PHE A 90 -3.11 33.52 -32.54
C PHE A 90 -4.27 32.53 -32.67
N LEU A 91 -5.40 32.78 -32.01
CA LEU A 91 -6.61 31.96 -32.16
C LEU A 91 -7.15 31.98 -33.61
N ALA A 92 -7.16 33.15 -34.26
CA ALA A 92 -7.57 33.26 -35.66
C ALA A 92 -6.64 32.49 -36.61
N CYS A 93 -5.32 32.49 -36.37
CA CYS A 93 -4.37 31.68 -37.14
C CYS A 93 -4.58 30.18 -36.96
N PHE A 94 -4.92 29.72 -35.74
CA PHE A 94 -5.23 28.30 -35.50
C PHE A 94 -6.49 27.86 -36.26
N PHE A 95 -7.55 28.68 -36.27
CA PHE A 95 -8.76 28.37 -37.03
C PHE A 95 -8.54 28.40 -38.56
N LEU A 96 -7.64 29.26 -39.06
CA LEU A 96 -7.28 29.28 -40.48
C LEU A 96 -6.44 28.04 -40.88
N LEU A 97 -5.56 27.54 -40.00
CA LEU A 97 -4.81 26.29 -40.23
C LEU A 97 -5.73 25.06 -40.21
N ASP A 98 -6.71 25.02 -39.31
CA ASP A 98 -7.70 23.94 -39.27
C ASP A 98 -8.64 23.98 -40.50
N TYR A 99 -8.97 25.17 -40.99
CA TYR A 99 -9.75 25.34 -42.22
C TYR A 99 -8.98 24.87 -43.47
N VAL A 100 -7.68 25.14 -43.56
CA VAL A 100 -6.85 24.69 -44.70
C VAL A 100 -6.62 23.18 -44.67
N THR A 101 -6.46 22.57 -43.48
CA THR A 101 -6.30 21.11 -43.36
C THR A 101 -7.61 20.34 -43.62
N ALA A 102 -8.77 20.97 -43.37
CA ALA A 102 -10.08 20.41 -43.69
C ALA A 102 -10.42 20.42 -45.20
N ILE A 103 -9.86 21.36 -45.98
CA ILE A 103 -10.09 21.43 -47.43
C ILE A 103 -9.26 20.39 -48.21
N SER A 104 -8.19 19.84 -47.62
CA SER A 104 -7.31 18.87 -48.29
C SER A 104 -7.72 17.39 -48.17
N SER A 105 -8.89 17.08 -47.61
CA SER A 105 -9.31 15.67 -47.34
C SER A 105 -10.68 15.25 -47.89
N HIS A 106 -11.25 15.97 -48.85
CA HIS A 106 -12.49 15.54 -49.51
C HIS A 106 -12.43 15.65 -51.04
N ASP A 107 -12.00 14.54 -51.65
CA ASP A 107 -12.29 14.11 -53.03
C ASP A 107 -12.34 12.57 -52.95
N SER A 108 -13.32 11.80 -53.42
CA SER A 108 -14.53 12.03 -54.21
C SER A 108 -15.44 10.81 -53.98
N ALA A 109 -16.77 10.98 -53.91
CA ALA A 109 -17.72 9.92 -54.28
C ALA A 109 -19.15 10.49 -54.40
N THR A 110 -19.60 10.67 -55.64
CA THR A 110 -20.97 11.00 -56.05
C THR A 110 -21.90 9.78 -55.88
N PRO A 111 -23.19 9.96 -55.54
CA PRO A 111 -24.13 8.85 -55.35
C PRO A 111 -25.02 8.61 -56.58
N SER A 112 -25.30 7.34 -56.92
CA SER A 112 -26.43 6.99 -57.78
C SER A 112 -27.09 5.66 -57.38
N ASN A 113 -28.23 5.81 -56.70
CA ASN A 113 -29.51 5.12 -56.84
C ASN A 113 -29.62 3.60 -57.12
N THR A 114 -30.48 3.03 -56.26
CA THR A 114 -31.59 2.06 -56.50
C THR A 114 -31.40 0.54 -56.44
N SER A 115 -32.33 -0.03 -55.65
CA SER A 115 -33.00 -1.34 -55.73
C SER A 115 -32.26 -2.62 -55.35
N SER A 116 -32.66 -3.18 -54.21
CA SER A 116 -32.79 -4.62 -53.94
C SER A 116 -33.86 -5.24 -54.86
N PRO A 117 -33.97 -6.58 -55.10
CA PRO A 117 -33.84 -7.63 -54.07
C PRO A 117 -33.25 -9.02 -54.48
N PHE A 118 -32.99 -9.80 -53.43
CA PHE A 118 -33.19 -11.27 -53.33
C PHE A 118 -32.11 -12.28 -53.79
N LEU A 119 -31.87 -13.25 -52.88
CA LEU A 119 -31.35 -14.63 -52.99
C LEU A 119 -29.86 -14.92 -53.32
N GLN A 120 -29.13 -15.25 -52.25
CA GLN A 120 -28.56 -16.59 -51.98
C GLN A 120 -27.79 -17.31 -53.12
N GLN A 121 -26.46 -17.17 -53.17
CA GLN A 121 -25.53 -18.32 -53.03
C GLN A 121 -24.04 -17.91 -52.94
N SER A 122 -23.36 -18.66 -52.08
CA SER A 122 -21.92 -18.87 -51.90
C SER A 122 -20.95 -18.46 -53.01
N SER A 123 -19.90 -17.71 -52.64
CA SER A 123 -18.50 -18.19 -52.72
C SER A 123 -17.56 -17.15 -52.09
N ALA A 124 -16.43 -17.66 -51.60
CA ALA A 124 -15.49 -17.01 -50.72
C ALA A 124 -14.83 -15.77 -51.33
N ASP A 125 -14.58 -14.76 -50.50
CA ASP A 125 -13.28 -14.07 -50.55
C ASP A 125 -12.84 -13.50 -49.21
N SER A 126 -11.54 -13.66 -49.01
CA SER A 126 -10.77 -13.52 -47.79
C SER A 126 -10.65 -12.07 -47.30
N TYR A 127 -10.98 -11.85 -46.03
CA TYR A 127 -10.25 -10.89 -45.20
C TYR A 127 -9.79 -11.60 -43.93
N THR A 128 -8.58 -12.16 -43.99
CA THR A 128 -7.83 -12.62 -42.82
C THR A 128 -7.62 -11.47 -41.84
N CYS A 129 -8.53 -11.35 -40.87
CA CYS A 129 -8.27 -10.63 -39.63
C CYS A 129 -7.16 -11.38 -38.90
N LYS A 130 -5.98 -10.76 -38.75
CA LYS A 130 -4.88 -11.29 -37.94
C LYS A 130 -5.42 -11.57 -36.54
N LYS A 131 -5.66 -12.85 -36.25
CA LYS A 131 -6.08 -13.39 -34.96
C LYS A 131 -4.99 -13.02 -33.95
N GLN A 132 -5.19 -11.96 -33.18
CA GLN A 132 -4.38 -11.68 -32.01
C GLN A 132 -4.52 -12.91 -31.09
N SER A 133 -3.40 -13.59 -30.79
CA SER A 133 -3.45 -14.78 -29.93
C SER A 133 -4.09 -14.40 -28.61
N SER A 134 -4.97 -15.25 -28.09
CA SER A 134 -5.61 -14.94 -26.81
C SER A 134 -4.53 -14.81 -25.72
N PRO A 135 -4.71 -13.97 -24.68
CA PRO A 135 -3.76 -13.85 -23.57
C PRO A 135 -3.42 -15.21 -22.92
N ILE A 136 -4.34 -16.18 -23.00
CA ILE A 136 -4.19 -17.55 -22.52
C ILE A 136 -3.16 -18.34 -23.36
N GLU A 137 -3.18 -18.19 -24.69
CA GLU A 137 -2.20 -18.84 -25.59
C GLU A 137 -0.77 -18.34 -25.35
N MET A 138 -0.62 -17.04 -25.03
CA MET A 138 0.68 -16.45 -24.72
C MET A 138 1.28 -16.99 -23.43
N TYR A 139 0.49 -17.09 -22.36
CA TYR A 139 0.96 -17.68 -21.09
C TYR A 139 1.37 -19.13 -21.28
N GLY A 140 0.58 -19.93 -22.01
CA GLY A 140 0.93 -21.31 -22.32
C GLY A 140 2.28 -21.43 -23.02
N ARG A 141 2.53 -20.61 -24.05
CA ARG A 141 3.82 -20.59 -24.78
C ARG A 141 4.98 -20.18 -23.86
N LEU A 142 4.84 -19.11 -23.08
CA LEU A 142 5.88 -18.63 -22.18
C LEU A 142 6.20 -19.63 -21.06
N LEU A 143 5.18 -20.27 -20.49
CA LEU A 143 5.34 -21.30 -19.47
C LEU A 143 6.08 -22.53 -20.01
N ASN A 144 5.79 -22.94 -21.25
CA ASN A 144 6.52 -24.03 -21.90
C ASN A 144 8.00 -23.67 -22.11
N MET A 145 8.29 -22.46 -22.60
CA MET A 145 9.66 -21.98 -22.73
C MET A 145 10.38 -21.89 -21.37
N ALA A 146 9.68 -21.43 -20.33
CA ALA A 146 10.20 -21.40 -18.96
C ALA A 146 10.55 -22.80 -18.46
N SER A 147 9.67 -23.78 -18.69
CA SER A 147 9.89 -25.17 -18.30
C SER A 147 11.12 -25.76 -18.97
N SER A 148 11.30 -25.55 -20.28
CA SER A 148 12.50 -25.99 -21.01
C SER A 148 13.76 -25.31 -20.47
N ALA A 149 13.71 -23.99 -20.23
CA ALA A 149 14.84 -23.25 -19.69
C ALA A 149 15.24 -23.69 -18.28
N LEU A 150 14.27 -24.04 -17.42
CA LEU A 150 14.54 -24.60 -16.09
C LEU A 150 15.18 -25.99 -16.18
N ALA A 151 14.69 -26.85 -17.07
CA ALA A 151 15.26 -28.18 -17.29
C ALA A 151 16.70 -28.12 -17.82
N GLU A 152 16.98 -27.22 -18.77
CA GLU A 152 18.34 -26.99 -19.27
C GLU A 152 19.30 -26.50 -18.17
N LYS A 153 18.84 -25.61 -17.28
CA LYS A 153 19.64 -25.10 -16.15
C LYS A 153 19.92 -26.17 -15.10
N GLU A 154 19.00 -27.11 -14.89
CA GLU A 154 19.21 -28.26 -14.00
C GLU A 154 20.28 -29.21 -14.57
N LEU A 155 20.26 -29.47 -15.89
CA LEU A 155 21.26 -30.29 -16.57
C LEU A 155 22.67 -29.68 -16.53
N LYS A 156 22.79 -28.36 -16.64
CA LYS A 156 24.08 -27.65 -16.67
C LYS A 156 24.75 -27.51 -15.29
N GLN A 157 24.13 -27.97 -14.19
CA GLN A 157 24.65 -27.87 -12.82
C GLN A 157 25.17 -26.47 -12.43
N GLU A 158 24.62 -25.39 -13.00
CA GLU A 158 25.08 -24.03 -12.70
C GLU A 158 24.93 -23.72 -11.20
N SER A 159 26.00 -23.29 -10.52
CA SER A 159 25.97 -22.96 -9.09
C SER A 159 24.98 -21.82 -8.84
N SER A 160 24.04 -21.98 -7.90
CA SER A 160 23.06 -20.93 -7.61
C SER A 160 23.67 -19.88 -6.67
N ASN A 161 23.69 -18.64 -7.14
CA ASN A 161 23.65 -17.52 -6.22
C ASN A 161 22.17 -17.16 -6.06
N LEU A 162 21.58 -17.48 -4.90
CA LEU A 162 20.32 -16.86 -4.50
C LEU A 162 20.47 -15.35 -4.67
N TRP A 163 19.42 -14.70 -5.17
CA TRP A 163 19.43 -13.29 -5.53
C TRP A 163 20.12 -12.45 -4.44
N VAL A 164 21.31 -11.93 -4.74
CA VAL A 164 22.06 -11.05 -3.83
C VAL A 164 21.64 -9.61 -4.13
N GLU A 165 21.38 -8.82 -3.09
CA GLU A 165 21.06 -7.41 -3.29
C GLU A 165 22.29 -6.70 -3.87
N PRO A 166 22.21 -6.09 -5.06
CA PRO A 166 23.40 -5.65 -5.79
C PRO A 166 24.07 -4.39 -5.24
N TYR A 167 23.62 -3.82 -4.10
CA TYR A 167 24.03 -2.50 -3.64
C TYR A 167 24.46 -2.49 -2.16
N GLY A 168 25.74 -2.17 -1.92
CA GLY A 168 26.30 -1.91 -0.58
C GLY A 168 25.79 -0.64 0.11
N ILE A 169 24.81 0.07 -0.44
CA ILE A 169 24.17 1.22 0.23
C ILE A 169 23.30 0.72 1.39
N ALA A 170 22.75 -0.49 1.30
CA ALA A 170 21.92 -1.06 2.34
C ALA A 170 22.68 -1.26 3.66
N SER A 171 23.96 -1.64 3.61
CA SER A 171 24.80 -1.88 4.79
C SER A 171 25.19 -0.61 5.54
N SER A 172 25.08 0.56 4.90
CA SER A 172 25.34 1.85 5.58
C SER A 172 24.26 2.24 6.60
N TRP A 173 23.11 1.54 6.64
CA TRP A 173 22.00 1.85 7.53
C TRP A 173 21.84 0.81 8.64
N GLU A 174 21.70 1.25 9.89
CA GLU A 174 21.46 0.40 11.05
C GLU A 174 20.17 0.76 11.82
N PRO A 175 19.50 -0.22 12.47
CA PRO A 175 18.44 0.01 13.43
C PRO A 175 18.83 0.95 14.58
N CYS A 176 18.14 2.08 14.73
CA CYS A 176 18.39 2.99 15.86
C CYS A 176 17.14 3.73 16.38
N ALA A 177 15.94 3.39 15.91
CA ALA A 177 14.71 4.06 16.35
C ALA A 177 14.39 3.84 17.84
N HIS A 178 14.96 2.81 18.46
CA HIS A 178 14.82 2.55 19.90
C HIS A 178 15.62 3.53 20.76
N ARG A 179 16.64 4.22 20.20
CA ARG A 179 17.48 5.14 20.95
C ARG A 179 16.67 6.40 21.28
N ASN A 180 16.57 6.72 22.56
CA ASN A 180 16.01 7.98 23.03
C ASN A 180 17.03 9.09 22.71
N LEU A 181 16.70 10.00 21.78
CA LEU A 181 17.59 11.09 21.37
C LEU A 181 17.51 12.33 22.27
N HIS A 182 16.47 12.42 23.09
CA HIS A 182 16.29 13.49 24.06
C HIS A 182 15.84 12.88 25.38
N ASN A 183 16.69 12.96 26.40
CA ASN A 183 16.24 13.00 27.78
C ASN A 183 15.66 14.40 28.00
N THR A 184 14.47 14.68 27.48
CA THR A 184 13.68 15.72 28.11
C THR A 184 13.05 15.02 29.31
N PRO A 185 13.43 15.36 30.55
CA PRO A 185 12.66 14.89 31.69
C PRO A 185 11.27 15.47 31.48
N GLY A 186 10.31 14.60 31.14
CA GLY A 186 8.92 14.93 31.29
C GLY A 186 8.69 15.07 32.79
N ASN A 187 8.94 16.27 33.33
CA ASN A 187 8.13 16.74 34.43
C ASN A 187 6.67 16.41 34.07
N LEU A 188 5.92 15.94 35.05
CA LEU A 188 4.50 15.60 34.95
C LEU A 188 3.67 16.81 34.47
N VAL A 189 3.79 17.17 33.20
CA VAL A 189 2.98 18.18 32.54
C VAL A 189 1.59 17.60 32.43
N GLU A 190 0.59 18.38 32.82
CA GLU A 190 -0.82 18.03 32.72
C GLU A 190 -1.11 17.34 31.37
N ASN A 191 -1.55 16.09 31.47
CA ASN A 191 -1.95 15.30 30.31
C ASN A 191 -3.29 15.85 29.78
N ASN A 192 -3.39 16.07 28.47
CA ASN A 192 -4.58 16.63 27.84
C ASN A 192 -5.82 15.70 27.89
N GLY A 193 -5.63 14.41 28.17
CA GLY A 193 -6.73 13.45 28.33
C GLY A 193 -6.36 12.02 27.93
N TYR A 194 -7.36 11.26 27.51
CA TYR A 194 -7.22 9.87 27.07
C TYR A 194 -7.62 9.68 25.61
N ILE A 195 -6.84 8.88 24.89
CA ILE A 195 -7.15 8.48 23.52
C ILE A 195 -7.48 6.99 23.50
N LEU A 196 -8.68 6.66 23.03
CA LEU A 196 -9.08 5.31 22.66
C LEU A 196 -8.86 5.10 21.17
N VAL A 197 -8.35 3.93 20.79
CA VAL A 197 -8.21 3.52 19.40
C VAL A 197 -8.89 2.17 19.21
N SER A 198 -9.94 2.15 18.39
CA SER A 198 -10.52 0.91 17.88
C SER A 198 -10.03 0.69 16.44
N ALA A 199 -9.01 -0.14 16.28
CA ALA A 199 -8.39 -0.40 14.99
C ALA A 199 -9.25 -1.35 14.14
N ASN A 200 -9.41 -1.01 12.86
CA ASN A 200 -10.08 -1.86 11.88
C ASN A 200 -9.08 -2.56 10.95
N GLY A 201 -9.54 -3.58 10.25
CA GLY A 201 -8.78 -4.30 9.24
C GLY A 201 -8.10 -5.55 9.76
N GLY A 202 -7.34 -6.22 8.89
CA GLY A 202 -6.54 -7.39 9.28
C GLY A 202 -5.27 -6.99 10.05
N LEU A 203 -4.55 -7.98 10.58
CA LEU A 203 -3.33 -7.82 11.41
C LEU A 203 -2.42 -6.64 11.00
N ASN A 204 -2.01 -6.58 9.73
CA ASN A 204 -1.04 -5.60 9.25
C ASN A 204 -1.64 -4.19 9.06
N GLN A 205 -2.96 -4.06 8.97
CA GLN A 205 -3.67 -2.78 9.01
C GLN A 205 -3.79 -2.27 10.45
N GLN A 206 -4.18 -3.16 11.37
CA GLN A 206 -4.22 -2.88 12.81
C GLN A 206 -2.85 -2.45 13.34
N ARG A 207 -1.76 -3.11 12.90
CA ARG A 207 -0.38 -2.72 13.22
C ARG A 207 -0.09 -1.25 12.90
N VAL A 208 -0.54 -0.78 11.74
CA VAL A 208 -0.38 0.63 11.32
C VAL A 208 -1.24 1.56 12.15
N ALA A 209 -2.48 1.17 12.43
CA ALA A 209 -3.39 1.95 13.26
C ALA A 209 -2.83 2.17 14.68
N ILE A 210 -2.27 1.11 15.30
CA ILE A 210 -1.60 1.21 16.60
C ILE A 210 -0.46 2.23 16.55
N CYS A 211 0.44 2.10 15.58
CA CYS A 211 1.59 3.00 15.46
C CYS A 211 1.18 4.46 15.20
N ASN A 212 0.10 4.66 14.46
CA ASN A 212 -0.49 5.99 14.25
C ASN A 212 -1.14 6.50 15.55
N GLY A 213 -1.81 5.65 16.33
CA GLY A 213 -2.39 6.00 17.62
C GLY A 213 -1.35 6.47 18.63
N VAL A 214 -0.22 5.74 18.72
CA VAL A 214 0.96 6.15 19.52
C VAL A 214 1.47 7.53 19.10
N ALA A 215 1.59 7.76 17.79
CA ALA A 215 2.06 9.04 17.26
C ALA A 215 1.10 10.19 17.56
N VAL A 216 -0.21 9.97 17.43
CA VAL A 216 -1.24 10.97 17.74
C VAL A 216 -1.28 11.26 19.25
N ALA A 217 -1.17 10.24 20.10
CA ALA A 217 -1.10 10.43 21.55
C ALA A 217 0.11 11.28 21.95
N SER A 218 1.28 11.02 21.38
CA SER A 218 2.46 11.85 21.58
C SER A 218 2.27 13.28 21.06
N LEU A 219 1.75 13.42 19.84
CA LEU A 219 1.49 14.73 19.21
C LEU A 219 0.55 15.61 20.03
N LEU A 220 -0.44 15.00 20.68
CA LEU A 220 -1.48 15.70 21.44
C LEU A 220 -1.21 15.72 22.95
N ASN A 221 -0.03 15.28 23.41
CA ASN A 221 0.30 15.13 24.84
C ASN A 221 -0.82 14.40 25.62
N ALA A 222 -1.24 13.25 25.10
CA ALA A 222 -2.35 12.45 25.58
C ALA A 222 -1.89 11.08 26.12
N THR A 223 -2.64 10.52 27.07
CA THR A 223 -2.47 9.10 27.46
C THR A 223 -3.17 8.18 26.47
N LEU A 224 -2.45 7.20 25.94
CA LEU A 224 -3.02 6.18 25.07
C LEU A 224 -3.59 5.04 25.93
N VAL A 225 -4.85 4.66 25.69
CA VAL A 225 -5.36 3.38 26.20
C VAL A 225 -4.98 2.28 25.22
N ILE A 226 -4.60 1.09 25.71
CA ILE A 226 -4.25 -0.06 24.85
C ILE A 226 -5.32 -0.21 23.74
N PRO A 227 -4.90 -0.18 22.45
CA PRO A 227 -5.84 -0.24 21.35
C PRO A 227 -6.69 -1.50 21.38
N LYS A 228 -7.96 -1.37 20.97
CA LYS A 228 -8.87 -2.50 20.76
C LYS A 228 -8.97 -2.83 19.28
N PHE A 229 -9.28 -4.07 18.95
CA PHE A 229 -9.47 -4.51 17.57
C PHE A 229 -10.96 -4.70 17.30
N LEU A 230 -11.45 -4.04 16.25
CA LEU A 230 -12.83 -4.22 15.82
C LEU A 230 -12.98 -5.58 15.15
N TYR A 231 -14.05 -6.28 15.54
CA TYR A 231 -14.47 -7.48 14.84
C TYR A 231 -14.86 -7.14 13.39
N SER A 232 -14.43 -7.97 12.45
CA SER A 232 -14.72 -7.81 11.04
C SER A 232 -15.31 -9.09 10.49
N ASN A 233 -16.44 -8.99 9.79
CA ASN A 233 -17.09 -10.13 9.13
C ASN A 233 -16.24 -10.72 7.99
N VAL A 234 -15.20 -10.02 7.54
CA VAL A 234 -14.25 -10.50 6.53
C VAL A 234 -13.20 -11.42 7.15
N TRP A 235 -12.71 -11.07 8.34
CA TRP A 235 -11.61 -11.78 9.01
C TRP A 235 -12.10 -12.78 10.06
N ASN A 236 -13.33 -12.61 10.55
CA ASN A 236 -14.00 -13.41 11.59
C ASN A 236 -13.07 -13.74 12.77
N ASP A 237 -12.33 -12.74 13.24
CA ASP A 237 -11.31 -12.89 14.27
C ASP A 237 -11.67 -12.07 15.51
N PRO A 238 -11.86 -12.71 16.69
CA PRO A 238 -12.16 -12.02 17.93
C PRO A 238 -10.91 -11.56 18.69
N SER A 239 -9.69 -11.86 18.21
CA SER A 239 -8.42 -11.51 18.88
C SER A 239 -8.38 -10.02 19.23
N GLN A 240 -7.94 -9.72 20.45
CA GLN A 240 -7.62 -8.38 20.90
C GLN A 240 -6.09 -8.16 20.93
N PHE A 241 -5.67 -6.95 21.34
CA PHE A 241 -4.26 -6.58 21.34
C PHE A 241 -3.38 -7.59 22.08
N GLY A 242 -3.77 -7.97 23.30
CA GLY A 242 -3.03 -8.92 24.14
C GLY A 242 -2.97 -10.36 23.62
N ASP A 243 -3.82 -10.74 22.64
CA ASP A 243 -3.77 -12.05 21.99
C ASP A 243 -2.73 -12.09 20.87
N ILE A 244 -2.33 -10.92 20.35
CA ILE A 244 -1.40 -10.79 19.23
C ILE A 244 -0.04 -10.26 19.69
N TYR A 245 -0.04 -9.21 20.51
CA TYR A 245 1.14 -8.49 20.94
C TYR A 245 1.34 -8.52 22.45
N GLN A 246 2.59 -8.50 22.89
CA GLN A 246 2.95 -8.48 24.31
C GLN A 246 2.70 -7.09 24.92
N GLU A 247 1.63 -6.95 25.71
CA GLU A 247 1.22 -5.68 26.34
C GLU A 247 2.30 -5.03 27.20
N GLU A 248 2.88 -5.80 28.13
CA GLU A 248 3.91 -5.28 29.04
C GLU A 248 5.16 -4.81 28.30
N HIS A 249 5.58 -5.55 27.27
CA HIS A 249 6.70 -5.15 26.43
C HIS A 249 6.37 -3.87 25.65
N PHE A 250 5.16 -3.77 25.11
CA PHE A 250 4.71 -2.57 24.38
C PHE A 250 4.72 -1.33 25.28
N MET A 251 4.14 -1.42 26.48
CA MET A 251 4.12 -0.32 27.45
C MET A 251 5.52 0.05 27.90
N ASN A 252 6.35 -0.92 28.30
CA ASN A 252 7.70 -0.66 28.80
C ASN A 252 8.63 -0.08 27.72
N MET A 253 8.47 -0.49 26.46
CA MET A 253 9.28 0.03 25.35
C MET A 253 8.98 1.51 25.02
N LEU A 254 7.76 1.97 25.31
CA LEU A 254 7.28 3.31 24.95
C LEU A 254 7.09 4.25 26.15
N LYS A 255 7.38 3.78 27.38
CA LYS A 255 7.11 4.51 28.63
C LYS A 255 7.78 5.88 28.74
N ASP A 256 8.92 6.07 28.08
CA ASP A 256 9.66 7.33 28.08
C ASP A 256 9.15 8.31 26.99
N ASP A 257 8.31 7.82 26.05
CA ASP A 257 7.80 8.61 24.92
C ASP A 257 6.35 9.04 25.12
N ILE A 258 5.51 8.15 25.67
CA ILE A 258 4.08 8.39 25.93
C ILE A 258 3.59 7.64 27.18
N SER A 259 2.57 8.18 27.83
CA SER A 259 1.83 7.45 28.86
C SER A 259 0.86 6.47 28.21
N ILE A 260 0.89 5.21 28.66
CA ILE A 260 0.00 4.14 28.18
C ILE A 260 -0.67 3.46 29.37
N VAL A 261 -1.98 3.26 29.30
CA VAL A 261 -2.75 2.52 30.32
C VAL A 261 -3.53 1.38 29.67
N LYS A 262 -3.80 0.31 30.43
CA LYS A 262 -4.57 -0.84 29.93
C LYS A 262 -6.05 -0.49 29.70
N GLU A 263 -6.61 0.28 30.63
CA GLU A 263 -8.01 0.66 30.64
C GLU A 263 -8.17 2.11 31.08
N LEU A 264 -9.33 2.70 30.76
CA LEU A 264 -9.69 4.01 31.28
C LEU A 264 -9.83 3.99 32.81
N PRO A 265 -9.56 5.12 33.49
CA PRO A 265 -9.91 5.30 34.89
C PRO A 265 -11.39 5.03 35.15
N SER A 266 -11.73 4.48 36.31
CA SER A 266 -13.10 4.03 36.64
C SER A 266 -14.18 5.09 36.42
N HIS A 267 -13.90 6.36 36.72
CA HIS A 267 -14.83 7.48 36.53
C HIS A 267 -15.07 7.84 35.06
N MET A 268 -14.21 7.41 34.14
CA MET A 268 -14.33 7.63 32.70
C MET A 268 -14.90 6.43 31.95
N LYS A 269 -14.96 5.24 32.56
CA LYS A 269 -15.47 4.02 31.90
C LYS A 269 -16.95 4.12 31.52
N SER A 270 -17.73 4.93 32.23
CA SER A 270 -19.15 5.15 31.97
C SER A 270 -19.43 6.22 30.92
N LEU A 271 -18.40 6.94 30.44
CA LEU A 271 -18.58 7.93 29.37
C LEU A 271 -18.77 7.21 28.04
N ASP A 272 -19.81 7.60 27.31
CA ASP A 272 -20.01 7.21 25.92
C ASP A 272 -19.38 8.27 25.00
N PRO A 273 -18.27 7.95 24.29
CA PRO A 273 -17.59 8.88 23.40
C PRO A 273 -18.49 9.44 22.29
N GLU A 274 -19.47 8.67 21.81
CA GLU A 274 -20.39 9.13 20.77
C GLU A 274 -21.37 10.16 21.35
N ALA A 275 -22.00 9.84 22.48
CA ALA A 275 -22.98 10.71 23.13
C ALA A 275 -22.41 12.09 23.53
N ILE A 276 -21.13 12.14 23.91
CA ILE A 276 -20.43 13.39 24.26
C ILE A 276 -19.78 14.09 23.05
N GLY A 277 -19.97 13.58 21.83
CA GLY A 277 -19.43 14.15 20.59
C GLY A 277 -17.90 14.07 20.50
N SER A 278 -17.28 13.05 21.10
CA SER A 278 -15.83 12.82 21.11
C SER A 278 -15.40 11.55 20.37
N GLN A 279 -16.26 11.05 19.48
CA GLN A 279 -15.96 9.98 18.56
C GLN A 279 -15.47 10.57 17.23
N ILE A 280 -14.31 10.10 16.77
CA ILE A 280 -13.71 10.44 15.48
C ILE A 280 -13.68 9.18 14.60
N THR A 281 -14.12 9.35 13.36
CA THR A 281 -14.15 8.30 12.34
C THR A 281 -13.32 8.71 11.13
N ASP A 282 -13.25 7.81 10.15
CA ASP A 282 -12.68 8.11 8.84
C ASP A 282 -13.45 9.18 8.06
N ALA A 283 -14.63 9.65 8.48
CA ALA A 283 -15.32 10.76 7.82
C ALA A 283 -14.77 12.13 8.27
N ASP A 284 -14.25 12.21 9.50
CA ASP A 284 -13.94 13.47 10.17
C ASP A 284 -12.54 14.00 9.86
N LEU A 285 -11.66 13.14 9.37
CA LEU A 285 -10.28 13.47 9.01
C LEU A 285 -10.05 13.26 7.51
N PRO A 286 -9.28 14.13 6.82
CA PRO A 286 -8.91 13.88 5.43
C PRO A 286 -8.02 12.63 5.32
N LYS A 287 -7.96 12.04 4.11
CA LYS A 287 -6.96 11.00 3.82
C LYS A 287 -5.56 11.61 3.90
N GLU A 288 -4.63 10.89 4.52
CA GLU A 288 -3.27 11.37 4.79
C GLU A 288 -3.26 12.67 5.63
N ALA A 289 -4.16 12.76 6.62
CA ALA A 289 -4.28 13.89 7.54
C ALA A 289 -2.93 14.27 8.16
N THR A 290 -2.66 15.57 8.20
CA THR A 290 -1.43 16.17 8.71
C THR A 290 -1.50 16.34 10.23
N ALA A 291 -0.35 16.57 10.88
CA ALA A 291 -0.33 16.91 12.31
C ALA A 291 -1.23 18.11 12.64
N ALA A 292 -1.28 19.12 11.77
CA ALA A 292 -2.12 20.29 11.95
C ALA A 292 -3.61 19.94 11.94
N ASP A 293 -4.03 18.95 11.16
CA ASP A 293 -5.43 18.49 11.14
C ASP A 293 -5.82 17.88 12.49
N TYR A 294 -4.96 17.05 13.09
CA TYR A 294 -5.21 16.49 14.43
C TYR A 294 -5.23 17.57 15.50
N ILE A 295 -4.31 18.54 15.45
CA ILE A 295 -4.30 19.67 16.39
C ILE A 295 -5.56 20.52 16.24
N LYS A 296 -6.04 20.74 15.02
CA LYS A 296 -7.22 21.57 14.75
C LYS A 296 -8.54 20.88 15.11
N ILE A 297 -8.64 19.57 14.83
CA ILE A 297 -9.91 18.84 14.91
C ILE A 297 -10.01 18.05 16.22
N VAL A 298 -8.94 17.36 16.61
CA VAL A 298 -8.96 16.40 17.72
C VAL A 298 -8.61 17.04 19.05
N LEU A 299 -7.59 17.89 19.10
CA LEU A 299 -7.15 18.51 20.35
C LEU A 299 -8.27 19.28 21.08
N PRO A 300 -9.14 20.07 20.41
CA PRO A 300 -10.22 20.78 21.10
C PRO A 300 -11.24 19.82 21.74
N LEU A 301 -11.54 18.69 21.09
CA LEU A 301 -12.41 17.66 21.65
C LEU A 301 -11.78 16.98 22.86
N LEU A 302 -10.49 16.68 22.76
CA LEU A 302 -9.73 16.07 23.85
C LEU A 302 -9.69 16.99 25.08
N LEU A 303 -9.38 18.28 24.90
CA LEU A 303 -9.34 19.25 25.99
C LEU A 303 -10.72 19.49 26.63
N LYS A 304 -11.78 19.47 25.82
CA LYS A 304 -13.16 19.69 26.29
C LYS A 304 -13.69 18.49 27.07
N ASN A 305 -13.47 17.28 26.55
CA ASN A 305 -14.14 16.07 27.04
C ASN A 305 -13.21 15.16 27.87
N GLY A 306 -11.90 15.43 27.89
CA GLY A 306 -10.88 14.60 28.53
C GLY A 306 -10.67 13.22 27.87
N LEU A 307 -11.42 12.92 26.81
CA LEU A 307 -11.46 11.61 26.15
C LEU A 307 -11.77 11.81 24.67
N VAL A 308 -11.03 11.16 23.78
CA VAL A 308 -11.38 11.01 22.36
C VAL A 308 -11.29 9.54 21.96
N HIS A 309 -12.25 9.08 21.16
CA HIS A 309 -12.24 7.74 20.61
C HIS A 309 -12.13 7.76 19.09
N PHE A 310 -11.03 7.20 18.56
CA PHE A 310 -10.93 6.90 17.14
C PHE A 310 -11.59 5.55 16.83
N LEU A 311 -12.80 5.58 16.30
CA LEU A 311 -13.56 4.40 15.90
C LEU A 311 -13.20 4.00 14.45
N GLY A 312 -12.71 2.77 14.28
CA GLY A 312 -12.32 2.25 12.98
C GLY A 312 -11.00 2.83 12.46
N PHE A 313 -10.12 3.25 13.36
CA PHE A 313 -8.88 3.94 13.01
C PHE A 313 -7.97 3.05 12.14
N GLY A 314 -7.52 3.60 11.02
CA GLY A 314 -6.64 2.92 10.09
C GLY A 314 -5.38 3.72 9.77
N ASN A 315 -4.94 3.66 8.51
CA ASN A 315 -3.83 4.46 8.03
C ASN A 315 -4.27 5.89 7.65
N ARG A 316 -4.69 6.69 8.65
CA ARG A 316 -5.20 8.05 8.42
C ARG A 316 -4.15 9.14 8.54
N LEU A 317 -3.25 9.04 9.52
CA LEU A 317 -2.13 9.96 9.72
C LEU A 317 -1.12 9.85 8.56
N GLY A 318 -0.91 10.96 7.85
CA GLY A 318 0.07 11.08 6.77
C GLY A 318 1.50 10.75 7.21
N PHE A 319 2.36 10.46 6.25
CA PHE A 319 3.78 10.20 6.53
C PHE A 319 4.62 11.47 6.57
N ASP A 320 4.26 12.49 5.80
CA ASP A 320 4.99 13.75 5.74
C ASP A 320 4.04 14.91 5.37
N PRO A 321 4.29 16.15 5.85
CA PRO A 321 5.29 16.47 6.88
C PRO A 321 4.83 15.98 8.27
N LEU A 322 5.74 15.40 9.04
CA LEU A 322 5.53 15.04 10.45
C LEU A 322 6.80 15.35 11.24
N PRO A 323 6.72 15.84 12.49
CA PRO A 323 7.92 16.10 13.30
C PRO A 323 8.80 14.85 13.39
N SER A 324 10.11 15.04 13.28
CA SER A 324 11.09 13.94 13.20
C SER A 324 11.04 13.00 14.40
N HIS A 325 10.82 13.52 15.62
CA HIS A 325 10.67 12.71 16.83
C HIS A 325 9.38 11.85 16.81
N ILE A 326 8.26 12.38 16.30
CA ILE A 326 7.01 11.61 16.13
C ILE A 326 7.19 10.53 15.05
N GLN A 327 7.87 10.85 13.95
CA GLN A 327 8.14 9.88 12.89
C GLN A 327 9.07 8.76 13.39
N ARG A 328 10.07 9.10 14.21
CA ARG A 328 10.92 8.13 14.92
C ARG A 328 10.10 7.25 15.86
N LEU A 329 9.19 7.84 16.63
CA LEU A 329 8.30 7.12 17.54
C LEU A 329 7.43 6.10 16.81
N ARG A 330 6.90 6.43 15.62
CA ARG A 330 6.19 5.46 14.76
C ARG A 330 7.07 4.26 14.38
N CYS A 331 8.34 4.52 14.07
CA CYS A 331 9.31 3.47 13.79
C CYS A 331 9.69 2.66 15.04
N LYS A 332 9.86 3.30 16.19
CA LYS A 332 10.07 2.64 17.49
C LYS A 332 8.91 1.70 17.82
N CYS A 333 7.68 2.21 17.72
CA CYS A 333 6.46 1.42 17.91
C CYS A 333 6.42 0.21 16.96
N ASN A 334 6.55 0.44 15.65
CA ASN A 334 6.42 -0.62 14.66
C ASN A 334 7.52 -1.68 14.77
N PHE A 335 8.79 -1.30 14.91
CA PHE A 335 9.89 -2.26 14.83
C PHE A 335 10.31 -2.84 16.18
N HIS A 336 10.08 -2.12 17.29
CA HIS A 336 10.59 -2.52 18.62
C HIS A 336 9.47 -2.82 19.63
N ALA A 337 8.40 -2.02 19.68
CA ALA A 337 7.36 -2.18 20.71
C ALA A 337 6.33 -3.28 20.37
N LEU A 338 6.03 -3.49 19.09
CA LEU A 338 5.08 -4.53 18.66
C LEU A 338 5.75 -5.90 18.52
N LYS A 339 5.84 -6.62 19.64
CA LYS A 339 6.33 -8.00 19.73
C LYS A 339 5.18 -8.99 19.79
N PHE A 340 5.21 -10.03 18.94
CA PHE A 340 4.19 -11.07 18.99
C PHE A 340 4.19 -11.82 20.33
N VAL A 341 3.02 -12.28 20.79
CA VAL A 341 2.90 -13.08 22.01
C VAL A 341 3.69 -14.40 21.94
N PRO A 342 4.13 -14.95 23.09
CA PRO A 342 4.96 -16.16 23.11
C PRO A 342 4.40 -17.34 22.31
N LYS A 343 3.08 -17.58 22.39
CA LYS A 343 2.39 -18.64 21.64
C LYS A 343 2.62 -18.54 20.12
N ILE A 344 2.54 -17.33 19.55
CA ILE A 344 2.81 -17.10 18.12
C ILE A 344 4.30 -17.27 17.82
N GLN A 345 5.19 -16.76 18.69
CA GLN A 345 6.64 -16.85 18.48
C GLN A 345 7.14 -18.29 18.52
N GLU A 346 6.61 -19.11 19.42
CA GLU A 346 6.96 -20.52 19.57
C GLU A 346 6.59 -21.33 18.33
N VAL A 347 5.35 -21.19 17.85
CA VAL A 347 4.88 -21.90 16.64
C VAL A 347 5.55 -21.34 15.38
N GLY A 348 5.81 -20.02 15.34
CA GLY A 348 6.62 -19.41 14.29
C GLY A 348 8.05 -19.95 14.26
N ALA A 349 8.68 -20.16 15.42
CA ALA A 349 10.02 -20.73 15.51
C ALA A 349 10.03 -22.19 15.05
N LEU A 350 9.00 -22.96 15.44
CA LEU A 350 8.80 -24.33 14.98
C LEU A 350 8.67 -24.42 13.46
N LEU A 351 7.84 -23.55 12.87
CA LEU A 351 7.62 -23.46 11.43
C LEU A 351 8.95 -23.16 10.71
N VAL A 352 9.64 -22.09 11.11
CA VAL A 352 10.92 -21.69 10.50
C VAL A 352 11.98 -22.78 10.64
N ARG A 353 12.05 -23.45 11.80
CA ARG A 353 12.96 -24.57 12.04
C ARG A 353 12.72 -25.72 11.06
N ARG A 354 11.46 -26.11 10.85
CA ARG A 354 11.12 -27.21 9.94
C ARG A 354 11.38 -26.87 8.48
N ILE A 355 11.08 -25.64 8.05
CA ILE A 355 11.37 -25.16 6.69
C ILE A 355 12.87 -25.20 6.42
N ARG A 356 13.67 -24.65 7.35
CA ARG A 356 15.13 -24.53 7.20
C ARG A 356 15.89 -25.81 7.51
N LYS A 357 15.24 -26.79 8.16
CA LYS A 357 15.87 -27.93 8.83
C LYS A 357 17.05 -27.48 9.71
N HIS A 358 16.87 -26.38 10.43
CA HIS A 358 17.91 -25.73 11.22
C HIS A 358 17.30 -24.91 12.35
N SER A 359 17.82 -25.05 13.56
CA SER A 359 17.25 -24.45 14.77
C SER A 359 17.94 -23.14 15.21
N GLY A 360 19.12 -22.84 14.67
CA GLY A 360 19.93 -21.69 15.06
C GLY A 360 19.50 -20.36 14.45
N SER A 361 19.83 -19.27 15.15
CA SER A 361 19.66 -17.90 14.64
C SER A 361 20.63 -17.61 13.50
N ARG A 362 20.09 -17.14 12.37
CA ARG A 362 20.89 -16.68 11.22
C ARG A 362 21.08 -15.17 11.19
N SER A 363 20.19 -14.41 11.81
CA SER A 363 20.19 -12.95 11.70
C SER A 363 19.43 -12.26 12.84
N MET A 364 19.57 -10.94 12.90
CA MET A 364 18.77 -10.11 13.79
C MET A 364 17.26 -10.28 13.54
N LEU A 365 16.82 -10.56 12.30
CA LEU A 365 15.41 -10.85 11.99
C LEU A 365 14.86 -12.00 12.84
N ASP A 366 15.62 -13.11 12.89
CA ASP A 366 15.21 -14.29 13.65
C ASP A 366 15.12 -13.96 15.15
N THR A 367 16.11 -13.25 15.67
CA THR A 367 16.12 -12.82 17.09
C THR A 367 14.91 -11.92 17.41
N GLN A 368 14.58 -11.00 16.51
CA GLN A 368 13.49 -10.05 16.73
C GLN A 368 12.10 -10.69 16.60
N LEU A 369 11.93 -11.71 15.75
CA LEU A 369 10.66 -12.37 15.50
C LEU A 369 10.39 -13.56 16.42
N LEU A 370 11.41 -14.39 16.65
CA LEU A 370 11.29 -15.67 17.37
C LEU A 370 11.63 -15.55 18.86
N GLY A 371 12.30 -14.47 19.27
CA GLY A 371 12.61 -14.20 20.67
C GLY A 371 13.43 -15.31 21.31
N LYS A 372 12.97 -15.83 22.45
CA LYS A 372 13.66 -16.88 23.22
C LYS A 372 13.48 -18.31 22.65
N PHE A 373 12.60 -18.48 21.67
CA PHE A 373 12.26 -19.79 21.09
C PHE A 373 13.23 -20.23 19.99
N ILE A 374 14.32 -19.49 19.80
CA ILE A 374 15.41 -19.88 18.91
C ILE A 374 16.49 -20.61 19.69
N ASP A 375 16.98 -21.73 19.16
CA ASP A 375 18.07 -22.45 19.80
C ASP A 375 19.36 -21.64 19.68
N LYS A 376 19.92 -21.25 20.83
CA LYS A 376 21.22 -20.58 20.90
C LYS A 376 22.39 -21.56 20.75
N LYS A 377 22.13 -22.87 20.77
CA LYS A 377 23.16 -23.89 20.61
C LYS A 377 23.49 -24.05 19.13
N LYS A 378 24.79 -23.98 18.80
CA LYS A 378 25.29 -24.50 17.52
C LYS A 378 25.07 -26.02 17.55
N ASP A 379 24.16 -26.53 16.75
CA ASP A 379 24.07 -27.98 16.52
C ASP A 379 25.43 -28.45 15.98
N HIS A 380 26.03 -29.42 16.68
CA HIS A 380 27.25 -30.10 16.22
C HIS A 380 27.01 -30.94 14.94
N ASP A 381 25.74 -31.15 14.56
CA ASP A 381 25.30 -31.84 13.33
C ASP A 381 25.25 -30.94 12.08
N SER A 382 25.84 -29.74 12.13
CA SER A 382 25.88 -28.77 11.02
C SER A 382 26.67 -29.20 9.77
N ALA A 383 26.93 -30.49 9.58
CA ALA A 383 27.53 -31.04 8.35
C ALA A 383 26.53 -31.06 7.18
N LYS A 384 25.21 -31.03 7.43
CA LYS A 384 24.19 -30.81 6.40
C LYS A 384 23.81 -29.32 6.37
N GLY A 385 24.22 -28.62 5.32
CA GLY A 385 23.91 -27.21 5.11
C GLY A 385 22.41 -26.92 5.25
N SER A 386 22.07 -25.81 5.90
CA SER A 386 20.69 -25.45 6.18
C SER A 386 19.91 -25.10 4.90
N ILE A 387 18.66 -25.54 4.78
CA ILE A 387 17.83 -25.26 3.59
C ILE A 387 17.56 -23.76 3.50
N LYS A 388 17.68 -23.23 2.28
CA LYS A 388 17.30 -21.86 1.95
C LYS A 388 15.95 -21.88 1.23
N TYR A 389 15.08 -20.91 1.52
CA TYR A 389 13.74 -20.86 0.93
C TYR A 389 13.35 -19.45 0.51
N LEU A 390 12.49 -19.40 -0.51
CA LEU A 390 11.80 -18.20 -0.98
C LEU A 390 10.43 -18.16 -0.29
N ALA A 391 10.08 -17.06 0.36
CA ALA A 391 8.69 -16.81 0.73
C ALA A 391 8.01 -15.99 -0.36
N LEU A 392 6.84 -16.43 -0.80
CA LEU A 392 6.03 -15.80 -1.82
C LEU A 392 4.68 -15.41 -1.23
N HIS A 393 4.36 -14.12 -1.26
CA HIS A 393 3.03 -13.63 -0.94
C HIS A 393 2.29 -13.30 -2.25
N LEU A 394 1.36 -14.18 -2.64
CA LEU A 394 0.64 -14.13 -3.93
C LEU A 394 -0.54 -13.15 -3.95
N ARG A 395 -1.10 -12.76 -2.79
CA ARG A 395 -2.29 -11.90 -2.66
C ARG A 395 -3.31 -12.08 -3.79
N PHE A 396 -3.71 -13.33 -4.01
CA PHE A 396 -4.62 -13.76 -5.08
C PHE A 396 -5.85 -14.48 -4.50
N GLU A 397 -6.29 -14.04 -3.32
CA GLU A 397 -7.51 -14.48 -2.67
C GLU A 397 -8.73 -13.80 -3.31
N VAL A 398 -9.91 -14.42 -3.16
CA VAL A 398 -11.15 -13.98 -3.83
C VAL A 398 -11.50 -12.52 -3.55
N ASP A 399 -11.23 -12.02 -2.34
CA ASP A 399 -11.49 -10.64 -1.96
C ASP A 399 -10.68 -9.64 -2.78
N MET A 400 -9.39 -9.93 -3.02
CA MET A 400 -8.50 -9.10 -3.82
C MET A 400 -8.84 -9.20 -5.32
N VAL A 401 -9.08 -10.42 -5.81
CA VAL A 401 -9.45 -10.70 -7.19
C VAL A 401 -10.76 -9.99 -7.54
N ALA A 402 -11.76 -10.04 -6.64
CA ALA A 402 -13.01 -9.32 -6.78
C ALA A 402 -12.78 -7.80 -6.73
N TYR A 403 -12.11 -7.29 -5.69
CA TYR A 403 -11.89 -5.85 -5.49
C TYR A 403 -11.15 -5.18 -6.65
N SER A 404 -10.22 -5.88 -7.31
CA SER A 404 -9.37 -5.27 -8.34
C SER A 404 -10.10 -4.94 -9.64
N LEU A 405 -11.33 -5.43 -9.86
CA LEU A 405 -12.12 -5.25 -11.09
C LEU A 405 -11.40 -5.74 -12.37
N CYS A 406 -10.43 -6.63 -12.20
CA CYS A 406 -9.65 -7.17 -13.30
C CYS A 406 -10.25 -8.47 -13.82
N GLU A 407 -9.81 -8.88 -15.01
CA GLU A 407 -10.10 -10.19 -15.58
C GLU A 407 -8.85 -11.05 -15.57
N PHE A 408 -9.04 -12.33 -15.27
CA PHE A 408 -7.97 -13.30 -15.08
C PHE A 408 -8.11 -14.52 -15.99
N GLY A 409 -8.95 -14.42 -17.02
CA GLY A 409 -9.08 -15.43 -18.07
C GLY A 409 -10.14 -16.50 -17.79
N GLY A 410 -10.93 -16.40 -16.73
CA GLY A 410 -12.01 -17.35 -16.42
C GLY A 410 -13.34 -17.10 -17.16
N GLY A 411 -13.38 -16.13 -18.08
CA GLY A 411 -14.54 -15.84 -18.93
C GLY A 411 -15.78 -15.37 -18.17
N GLU A 412 -16.96 -15.62 -18.74
CA GLU A 412 -18.24 -15.17 -18.16
C GLU A 412 -18.55 -15.75 -16.79
N SER A 413 -18.08 -16.97 -16.51
CA SER A 413 -18.29 -17.60 -15.20
C SER A 413 -17.56 -16.83 -14.09
N GLU A 414 -16.26 -16.56 -14.30
CA GLU A 414 -15.44 -15.76 -13.37
C GLU A 414 -16.02 -14.35 -13.20
N ARG A 415 -16.51 -13.72 -14.28
CA ARG A 415 -17.14 -12.40 -14.20
C ARG A 415 -18.36 -12.40 -13.29
N ARG A 416 -19.27 -13.36 -13.43
CA ARG A 416 -20.50 -13.46 -12.63
C ARG A 416 -20.20 -13.76 -11.17
N GLU A 417 -19.30 -14.71 -10.91
CA GLU A 417 -18.90 -15.08 -9.55
C GLU A 417 -18.30 -13.89 -8.80
N LEU A 418 -17.32 -13.21 -9.40
CA LEU A 418 -16.68 -12.06 -8.78
C LEU A 418 -17.63 -10.87 -8.64
N GLN A 419 -18.60 -10.72 -9.55
CA GLN A 419 -19.65 -9.71 -9.42
C GLN A 419 -20.55 -9.97 -8.21
N ALA A 420 -21.04 -11.21 -8.04
CA ALA A 420 -21.84 -11.60 -6.88
C ALA A 420 -21.07 -11.41 -5.56
N TYR A 421 -19.76 -11.70 -5.56
CA TYR A 421 -18.90 -11.44 -4.41
C TYR A 421 -18.82 -9.94 -4.08
N ARG A 422 -18.68 -9.07 -5.08
CA ARG A 422 -18.65 -7.61 -4.86
C ARG A 422 -19.96 -7.06 -4.32
N GLU A 423 -21.09 -7.56 -4.81
CA GLU A 423 -22.41 -7.11 -4.37
C GLU A 423 -22.66 -7.44 -2.90
N SER A 424 -22.18 -8.61 -2.46
CA SER A 424 -22.30 -9.05 -1.07
C SER A 424 -21.28 -8.39 -0.12
N HIS A 425 -20.01 -8.27 -0.54
CA HIS A 425 -18.92 -7.87 0.37
C HIS A 425 -18.42 -6.43 0.18
N PHE A 426 -18.68 -5.81 -0.98
CA PHE A 426 -18.21 -4.47 -1.33
C PHE A 426 -19.34 -3.56 -1.84
N PRO A 427 -20.47 -3.40 -1.13
CA PRO A 427 -21.64 -2.66 -1.62
C PRO A 427 -21.32 -1.20 -1.98
N PHE A 428 -20.50 -0.51 -1.18
CA PHE A 428 -20.07 0.87 -1.47
C PHE A 428 -19.16 0.97 -2.71
N LEU A 429 -18.38 -0.08 -3.02
CA LEU A 429 -17.60 -0.11 -4.27
C LEU A 429 -18.55 -0.25 -5.45
N VAL A 430 -19.54 -1.14 -5.37
CA VAL A 430 -20.55 -1.33 -6.41
C VAL A 430 -21.34 -0.05 -6.65
N GLU A 431 -21.78 0.62 -5.59
CA GLU A 431 -22.48 1.91 -5.68
C GLU A 431 -21.62 2.98 -6.37
N ARG A 432 -20.34 3.09 -5.99
CA ARG A 432 -19.39 4.02 -6.63
C ARG A 432 -19.22 3.71 -8.11
N LEU A 433 -19.19 2.44 -8.50
CA LEU A 433 -19.07 2.04 -9.90
C LEU A 433 -20.33 2.38 -10.70
N LYS A 434 -21.52 2.19 -10.11
CA LYS A 434 -22.80 2.60 -10.73
C LYS A 434 -22.88 4.11 -10.95
N ASN A 435 -22.34 4.89 -10.02
CA ASN A 435 -22.32 6.35 -10.11
C ASN A 435 -21.16 6.90 -10.95
N SER A 436 -20.29 6.04 -11.49
CA SER A 436 -19.15 6.46 -12.29
C SER A 436 -19.56 6.67 -13.75
N THR A 437 -19.36 7.89 -14.25
CA THR A 437 -19.61 8.27 -15.65
C THR A 437 -18.61 7.67 -16.65
N SER A 438 -17.53 7.05 -16.20
CA SER A 438 -16.50 6.46 -17.06
C SER A 438 -15.79 5.27 -16.40
N PRO A 439 -16.39 4.07 -16.43
CA PRO A 439 -15.75 2.88 -15.87
C PRO A 439 -14.46 2.54 -16.62
N ILE A 440 -13.38 2.32 -15.88
CA ILE A 440 -12.09 1.93 -16.45
C ILE A 440 -12.16 0.46 -16.85
N SER A 441 -11.83 0.13 -18.10
CA SER A 441 -11.87 -1.26 -18.57
C SER A 441 -10.82 -2.14 -17.86
N PRO A 442 -11.09 -3.44 -17.66
CA PRO A 442 -10.13 -4.37 -17.03
C PRO A 442 -8.75 -4.39 -17.70
N MET A 443 -8.71 -4.27 -19.03
CA MET A 443 -7.46 -4.19 -19.78
C MET A 443 -6.65 -2.93 -19.43
N VAL A 444 -7.30 -1.78 -19.27
CA VAL A 444 -6.64 -0.54 -18.86
C VAL A 444 -6.12 -0.66 -17.42
N LEU A 445 -6.88 -1.28 -16.51
CA LEU A 445 -6.42 -1.57 -15.14
C LEU A 445 -5.15 -2.42 -15.13
N ARG A 446 -5.09 -3.47 -15.96
CA ARG A 446 -3.90 -4.32 -16.14
C ARG A 446 -2.71 -3.51 -16.64
N LYS A 447 -2.89 -2.73 -17.72
CA LYS A 447 -1.83 -1.86 -18.29
C LYS A 447 -1.34 -0.80 -17.31
N MET A 448 -2.20 -0.31 -16.42
CA MET A 448 -1.82 0.63 -15.36
C MET A 448 -1.11 -0.06 -14.18
N GLY A 449 -1.01 -1.39 -14.17
CA GLY A 449 -0.44 -2.16 -13.08
C GLY A 449 -1.33 -2.17 -11.83
N ARG A 450 -2.65 -2.08 -12.00
CA ARG A 450 -3.62 -2.11 -10.88
C ARG A 450 -4.11 -3.52 -10.54
N CYS A 451 -3.97 -4.48 -11.46
CA CYS A 451 -4.32 -5.88 -11.19
C CYS A 451 -3.30 -6.56 -10.28
N PRO A 452 -3.70 -7.54 -9.45
CA PRO A 452 -2.78 -8.49 -8.85
C PRO A 452 -2.16 -9.38 -9.94
N LEU A 453 -0.96 -9.92 -9.68
CA LEU A 453 -0.39 -10.94 -10.57
C LEU A 453 -1.10 -12.26 -10.31
N THR A 454 -1.33 -13.02 -11.37
CA THR A 454 -1.81 -14.40 -11.27
C THR A 454 -0.66 -15.35 -10.89
N PRO A 455 -0.94 -16.59 -10.43
CA PRO A 455 0.10 -17.57 -10.20
C PRO A 455 0.96 -17.87 -11.44
N GLU A 456 0.40 -17.85 -12.65
CA GLU A 456 1.14 -17.97 -13.91
C GLU A 456 2.19 -16.86 -14.05
N GLU A 457 1.78 -15.60 -13.85
CA GLU A 457 2.68 -14.44 -13.95
C GLU A 457 3.75 -14.48 -12.86
N ALA A 458 3.39 -14.88 -11.64
CA ALA A 458 4.34 -15.04 -10.54
C ALA A 458 5.40 -16.11 -10.86
N ALA A 459 4.99 -17.26 -11.40
CA ALA A 459 5.89 -18.34 -11.78
C ALA A 459 6.86 -17.90 -12.89
N LEU A 460 6.35 -17.20 -13.91
CA LEU A 460 7.15 -16.65 -15.00
C LEU A 460 8.16 -15.63 -14.49
N VAL A 461 7.78 -14.73 -13.57
CA VAL A 461 8.72 -13.76 -12.98
C VAL A 461 9.84 -14.49 -12.24
N LEU A 462 9.54 -15.50 -11.41
CA LEU A 462 10.58 -16.26 -10.72
C LEU A 462 11.50 -17.00 -11.70
N ALA A 463 10.93 -17.61 -12.75
CA ALA A 463 11.73 -18.32 -13.75
C ALA A 463 12.63 -17.35 -14.55
N GLY A 464 12.10 -16.17 -14.90
CA GLY A 464 12.86 -15.09 -15.54
C GLY A 464 13.93 -14.47 -14.63
N LEU A 465 13.86 -14.66 -13.31
CA LEU A 465 14.93 -14.28 -12.40
C LEU A 465 16.00 -15.37 -12.22
N GLY A 466 15.75 -16.58 -12.73
CA GLY A 466 16.66 -17.71 -12.64
C GLY A 466 16.50 -18.56 -11.39
N PHE A 467 15.37 -18.47 -10.69
CA PHE A 467 15.05 -19.46 -9.65
C PHE A 467 14.94 -20.85 -10.28
N LYS A 468 15.48 -21.86 -9.59
CA LYS A 468 15.49 -23.25 -10.08
C LYS A 468 14.18 -23.95 -9.76
N ARG A 469 13.84 -24.98 -10.52
CA ARG A 469 12.69 -25.85 -10.25
C ARG A 469 12.73 -26.45 -8.84
N GLY A 470 13.91 -26.86 -8.35
CA GLY A 470 14.09 -27.33 -6.97
C GLY A 470 13.95 -26.29 -5.85
N THR A 471 13.67 -25.00 -6.14
CA THR A 471 13.51 -23.95 -5.12
C THR A 471 12.37 -24.28 -4.16
N TYR A 472 12.63 -24.26 -2.86
CA TYR A 472 11.59 -24.34 -1.83
C TYR A 472 10.85 -23.01 -1.73
N VAL A 473 9.55 -23.02 -1.99
CA VAL A 473 8.69 -21.83 -1.99
C VAL A 473 7.66 -21.91 -0.87
N TYR A 474 7.84 -21.11 0.17
CA TYR A 474 6.80 -20.89 1.19
C TYR A 474 5.74 -19.96 0.63
N LEU A 475 4.52 -20.45 0.43
CA LEU A 475 3.39 -19.68 -0.02
C LEU A 475 2.63 -19.11 1.18
N ALA A 476 2.67 -17.78 1.31
CA ALA A 476 1.97 -17.05 2.35
C ALA A 476 0.57 -16.61 1.90
N GLY A 477 -0.37 -16.65 2.84
CA GLY A 477 -1.79 -16.44 2.59
C GLY A 477 -2.59 -17.74 2.69
N SER A 478 -3.88 -17.67 2.36
CA SER A 478 -4.80 -18.80 2.40
C SER A 478 -5.83 -18.66 1.30
N GLY A 479 -6.28 -19.77 0.71
CA GLY A 479 -7.42 -19.75 -0.21
C GLY A 479 -7.16 -18.98 -1.50
N ILE A 480 -6.14 -19.40 -2.27
CA ILE A 480 -5.90 -18.87 -3.61
C ILE A 480 -7.15 -19.08 -4.48
N TYR A 481 -7.63 -18.02 -5.13
CA TYR A 481 -8.81 -18.08 -5.98
C TYR A 481 -8.60 -19.08 -7.14
N GLY A 482 -9.56 -20.01 -7.30
CA GLY A 482 -9.46 -21.12 -8.25
C GLY A 482 -8.62 -22.32 -7.77
N ALA A 483 -8.09 -22.27 -6.55
CA ALA A 483 -7.37 -23.37 -5.89
C ALA A 483 -6.33 -24.05 -6.79
N ASP A 484 -6.31 -25.38 -6.82
CA ASP A 484 -5.33 -26.18 -7.58
C ASP A 484 -5.35 -25.87 -9.07
N SER A 485 -6.53 -25.61 -9.66
CA SER A 485 -6.64 -25.30 -11.09
C SER A 485 -5.83 -24.06 -11.46
N ARG A 486 -5.84 -23.05 -10.57
CA ARG A 486 -5.11 -21.80 -10.76
C ARG A 486 -3.64 -21.91 -10.35
N MET A 487 -3.33 -22.75 -9.37
CA MET A 487 -1.95 -22.96 -8.91
C MET A 487 -1.14 -23.92 -9.80
N ASN A 488 -1.80 -24.76 -10.61
CA ASN A 488 -1.16 -25.76 -11.46
C ASN A 488 -0.01 -25.21 -12.33
N PRO A 489 -0.16 -24.06 -13.03
CA PRO A 489 0.94 -23.48 -13.80
C PRO A 489 2.17 -23.12 -12.96
N PHE A 490 1.96 -22.71 -11.71
CA PHE A 490 3.02 -22.39 -10.78
C PHE A 490 3.72 -23.66 -10.30
N THR A 491 2.95 -24.64 -9.81
CA THR A 491 3.48 -25.88 -9.22
C THR A 491 4.15 -26.79 -10.25
N ARG A 492 3.77 -26.69 -11.54
CA ARG A 492 4.51 -27.33 -12.65
C ARG A 492 5.94 -26.85 -12.77
N LEU A 493 6.22 -25.57 -12.53
CA LEU A 493 7.57 -25.01 -12.59
C LEU A 493 8.31 -25.16 -11.25
N TYR A 494 7.59 -25.05 -10.13
CA TYR A 494 8.12 -25.13 -8.78
C TYR A 494 7.32 -26.16 -7.95
N PRO A 495 7.71 -27.44 -7.96
CA PRO A 495 6.97 -28.48 -7.24
C PRO A 495 7.11 -28.40 -5.71
N ASN A 496 8.17 -27.76 -5.19
CA ASN A 496 8.43 -27.64 -3.75
C ASN A 496 7.70 -26.44 -3.11
N VAL A 497 6.41 -26.28 -3.41
CA VAL A 497 5.56 -25.25 -2.79
C VAL A 497 5.00 -25.80 -1.49
N ILE A 498 5.12 -25.00 -0.43
CA ILE A 498 4.79 -25.38 0.94
C ILE A 498 4.02 -24.25 1.60
N THR A 499 3.16 -24.60 2.55
CA THR A 499 2.38 -23.68 3.38
C THR A 499 2.65 -23.96 4.85
N LYS A 500 2.10 -23.14 5.75
CA LYS A 500 2.14 -23.42 7.19
C LYS A 500 1.36 -24.70 7.54
N GLU A 501 0.29 -24.99 6.80
CA GLU A 501 -0.54 -26.18 6.95
C GLU A 501 0.21 -27.47 6.58
N ASP A 502 1.20 -27.41 5.68
CA ASP A 502 2.02 -28.57 5.31
C ASP A 502 3.08 -28.90 6.37
N PHE A 503 3.53 -27.89 7.13
CA PHE A 503 4.65 -28.02 8.07
C PHE A 503 4.25 -28.08 9.53
N LEU A 504 3.04 -27.66 9.89
CA LEU A 504 2.53 -27.70 11.24
C LEU A 504 1.45 -28.76 11.35
N ALA A 505 1.55 -29.61 12.36
CA ALA A 505 0.58 -30.67 12.60
C ALA A 505 -0.79 -30.07 12.95
N PRO A 506 -1.91 -30.77 12.67
CA PRO A 506 -3.24 -30.24 12.93
C PRO A 506 -3.47 -29.76 14.36
N ASN A 507 -2.86 -30.40 15.36
CA ASN A 507 -2.92 -30.02 16.78
C ASN A 507 -2.05 -28.79 17.11
N GLU A 508 -0.97 -28.54 16.38
CA GLU A 508 -0.14 -27.35 16.55
C GLU A 508 -0.81 -26.11 15.94
N LEU A 509 -1.61 -26.30 14.89
CA LEU A 509 -2.41 -25.24 14.26
C LEU A 509 -3.79 -25.03 14.89
N GLU A 510 -4.34 -26.04 15.55
CA GLU A 510 -5.67 -25.99 16.19
C GLU A 510 -5.90 -24.71 17.00
N PRO A 511 -4.95 -24.25 17.84
CA PRO A 511 -5.12 -23.05 18.66
C PRO A 511 -5.23 -21.74 17.86
N PHE A 512 -5.02 -21.77 16.55
CA PHE A 512 -5.00 -20.61 15.65
C PHE A 512 -6.10 -20.66 14.58
N LYS A 513 -6.80 -21.80 14.40
CA LYS A 513 -7.73 -22.03 13.27
C LYS A 513 -8.82 -20.96 13.14
N ASN A 514 -9.31 -20.44 14.27
CA ASN A 514 -10.38 -19.44 14.32
C ASN A 514 -9.85 -17.99 14.49
N PHE A 515 -8.54 -17.80 14.39
CA PHE A 515 -7.87 -16.52 14.65
C PHE A 515 -7.02 -16.12 13.44
N SER A 516 -7.68 -15.56 12.42
CA SER A 516 -7.04 -15.25 11.12
C SER A 516 -5.84 -14.30 11.25
N SER A 517 -5.85 -13.37 12.20
CA SER A 517 -4.73 -12.46 12.50
C SER A 517 -3.55 -13.22 13.11
N GLN A 518 -3.78 -14.24 13.94
CA GLN A 518 -2.69 -15.05 14.49
C GLN A 518 -2.08 -15.95 13.40
N LEU A 519 -2.90 -16.52 12.50
CA LEU A 519 -2.39 -17.24 11.32
C LEU A 519 -1.60 -16.32 10.39
N ALA A 520 -2.07 -15.10 10.16
CA ALA A 520 -1.35 -14.09 9.39
C ALA A 520 -0.03 -13.66 10.05
N ALA A 521 0.09 -13.78 11.38
CA ALA A 521 1.33 -13.53 12.09
C ALA A 521 2.37 -14.64 11.83
N LEU A 522 1.95 -15.90 11.68
CA LEU A 522 2.82 -16.99 11.26
C LEU A 522 3.35 -16.75 9.83
N ASP A 523 2.47 -16.33 8.91
CA ASP A 523 2.86 -15.94 7.55
C ASP A 523 3.84 -14.75 7.54
N PHE A 524 3.61 -13.75 8.41
CA PHE A 524 4.55 -12.65 8.60
C PHE A 524 5.94 -13.16 9.00
N ILE A 525 6.02 -14.06 9.98
CA ILE A 525 7.28 -14.62 10.48
C ILE A 525 7.98 -15.39 9.36
N ALA A 526 7.29 -16.30 8.68
CA ALA A 526 7.86 -17.10 7.61
C ALA A 526 8.36 -16.24 6.45
N CYS A 527 7.64 -15.17 6.09
CA CYS A 527 8.05 -14.23 5.05
C CYS A 527 9.24 -13.36 5.45
N ALA A 528 9.22 -12.81 6.67
CA ALA A 528 10.26 -11.91 7.13
C ALA A 528 11.58 -12.64 7.36
N THR A 529 11.55 -13.90 7.77
CA THR A 529 12.73 -14.75 8.00
C THR A 529 13.26 -15.46 6.73
N ALA A 530 12.57 -15.39 5.59
CA ALA A 530 13.00 -16.08 4.38
C ALA A 530 14.34 -15.58 3.83
N ASP A 531 15.10 -16.43 3.14
CA ASP A 531 16.33 -16.01 2.47
C ASP A 531 16.02 -15.00 1.35
N VAL A 532 14.90 -15.20 0.65
CA VAL A 532 14.34 -14.23 -0.29
C VAL A 532 12.85 -14.07 -0.02
N PHE A 533 12.33 -12.85 -0.07
CA PHE A 533 10.89 -12.59 -0.03
C PHE A 533 10.42 -12.03 -1.38
N ALA A 534 9.41 -12.64 -1.98
CA ALA A 534 8.76 -12.15 -3.19
C ALA A 534 7.30 -11.76 -2.91
N MET A 535 6.87 -10.66 -3.49
CA MET A 535 5.48 -10.23 -3.44
C MET A 535 4.93 -10.05 -4.85
N THR A 536 3.67 -10.41 -5.06
CA THR A 536 2.95 -10.13 -6.31
C THR A 536 2.19 -8.82 -6.24
N ASP A 537 1.61 -8.49 -5.08
CA ASP A 537 0.94 -7.23 -4.86
C ASP A 537 1.69 -6.35 -3.86
N SER A 538 2.27 -5.28 -4.39
CA SER A 538 2.88 -4.25 -3.57
C SER A 538 1.86 -3.31 -2.93
N GLY A 539 0.56 -3.43 -3.22
CA GLY A 539 -0.51 -2.72 -2.49
C GLY A 539 -0.79 -3.34 -1.11
N SER A 540 -0.56 -4.64 -0.94
CA SER A 540 -0.81 -5.33 0.33
C SER A 540 0.01 -4.77 1.50
N GLN A 541 -0.66 -4.68 2.66
CA GLN A 541 -0.07 -4.28 3.93
C GLN A 541 0.90 -5.33 4.47
N LEU A 542 0.65 -6.63 4.28
CA LEU A 542 1.63 -7.67 4.65
C LEU A 542 2.95 -7.44 3.89
N SER A 543 2.86 -7.28 2.57
CA SER A 543 4.02 -6.97 1.72
C SER A 543 4.75 -5.72 2.21
N ALA A 544 4.02 -4.67 2.61
CA ALA A 544 4.61 -3.43 3.14
C ALA A 544 5.41 -3.68 4.42
N MET A 545 4.78 -4.31 5.41
CA MET A 545 5.37 -4.51 6.73
C MET A 545 6.53 -5.50 6.69
N VAL A 546 6.41 -6.61 5.95
CA VAL A 546 7.50 -7.57 5.76
C VAL A 546 8.69 -6.92 5.06
N SER A 547 8.45 -6.14 3.99
CA SER A 547 9.54 -5.46 3.28
C SER A 547 10.31 -4.49 4.18
N GLY A 548 9.58 -3.71 4.99
CA GLY A 548 10.24 -2.77 5.91
C GLY A 548 10.94 -3.49 7.04
N PHE A 549 10.36 -4.56 7.61
CA PHE A 549 10.99 -5.34 8.68
C PHE A 549 12.29 -5.97 8.19
N ARG A 550 12.29 -6.55 6.98
CA ARG A 550 13.48 -7.06 6.29
C ARG A 550 14.50 -5.95 6.02
N SER A 551 14.06 -4.79 5.55
CA SER A 551 14.96 -3.63 5.31
C SER A 551 15.55 -3.07 6.60
N TYR A 552 14.83 -3.19 7.72
CA TYR A 552 15.23 -2.66 9.02
C TYR A 552 16.24 -3.58 9.69
N TYR A 553 15.91 -4.87 9.87
CA TYR A 553 16.73 -5.82 10.63
C TYR A 553 17.60 -6.76 9.77
N GLY A 554 17.35 -6.84 8.47
CA GLY A 554 18.01 -7.78 7.57
C GLY A 554 19.30 -7.27 6.92
N GLY A 555 19.65 -5.99 7.13
CA GLY A 555 20.81 -5.37 6.49
C GLY A 555 20.77 -5.49 4.96
N ASP A 556 21.83 -6.04 4.40
CA ASP A 556 22.04 -6.38 2.97
C ASP A 556 21.79 -7.86 2.65
N HIS A 557 21.37 -8.67 3.63
CA HIS A 557 21.22 -10.12 3.53
C HIS A 557 19.76 -10.60 3.44
N ALA A 558 18.80 -9.69 3.25
CA ALA A 558 17.36 -10.00 3.23
C ALA A 558 16.64 -9.44 1.98
N PRO A 559 17.03 -9.87 0.77
CA PRO A 559 16.50 -9.35 -0.50
C PRO A 559 14.98 -9.49 -0.58
N THR A 560 14.34 -8.46 -1.13
CA THR A 560 12.90 -8.43 -1.36
C THR A 560 12.60 -8.17 -2.84
N LEU A 561 11.96 -9.12 -3.51
CA LEU A 561 11.58 -9.06 -4.91
C LEU A 561 10.23 -8.36 -5.04
N ARG A 562 10.21 -7.22 -5.74
CA ARG A 562 9.01 -6.42 -5.98
C ARG A 562 8.84 -6.14 -7.47
N PRO A 563 8.02 -6.92 -8.17
CA PRO A 563 7.70 -6.67 -9.57
C PRO A 563 7.02 -5.30 -9.77
N ASN A 564 7.45 -4.56 -10.78
CA ASN A 564 6.71 -3.39 -11.24
C ASN A 564 5.57 -3.87 -12.14
N LYS A 565 4.36 -3.97 -11.60
CA LYS A 565 3.19 -4.55 -12.29
C LYS A 565 2.89 -3.88 -13.64
N LYS A 566 3.08 -2.55 -13.75
CA LYS A 566 2.91 -1.82 -15.00
C LYS A 566 3.94 -2.24 -16.06
N ARG A 567 5.21 -2.37 -15.69
CA ARG A 567 6.26 -2.84 -16.61
C ARG A 567 6.09 -4.30 -16.97
N LEU A 568 5.69 -5.15 -16.02
CA LEU A 568 5.40 -6.55 -16.29
C LEU A 568 4.24 -6.67 -17.30
N ALA A 569 3.17 -5.88 -17.11
CA ALA A 569 2.08 -5.83 -18.08
C ALA A 569 2.58 -5.41 -19.47
N ALA A 570 3.47 -4.42 -19.58
CA ALA A 570 4.09 -4.04 -20.85
C ALA A 570 4.92 -5.20 -21.47
N ILE A 571 5.75 -5.89 -20.68
CA ILE A 571 6.55 -7.04 -21.13
C ILE A 571 5.67 -8.14 -21.71
N LEU A 572 4.56 -8.45 -21.04
CA LEU A 572 3.63 -9.50 -21.45
C LEU A 572 2.76 -9.05 -22.63
N TRP A 573 2.20 -7.85 -22.60
CA TRP A 573 1.15 -7.45 -23.56
C TRP A 573 1.64 -6.74 -24.82
N GLU A 574 2.79 -6.07 -24.80
CA GLU A 574 3.27 -5.31 -25.96
C GLU A 574 3.98 -6.19 -26.99
N ASN A 575 4.41 -7.40 -26.61
CA ASN A 575 5.10 -8.32 -27.50
C ASN A 575 4.60 -9.76 -27.30
N GLY A 576 3.46 -10.10 -27.92
CA GLY A 576 2.86 -11.43 -27.81
C GLY A 576 3.71 -12.59 -28.32
N THR A 577 4.84 -12.30 -28.99
CA THR A 577 5.79 -13.29 -29.50
C THR A 577 7.17 -13.20 -28.81
N ILE A 578 7.30 -12.48 -27.69
CA ILE A 578 8.58 -12.33 -26.96
C ILE A 578 9.25 -13.70 -26.74
N GLY A 579 10.53 -13.79 -27.09
CA GLY A 579 11.36 -14.98 -26.84
C GLY A 579 11.88 -15.02 -25.41
N TRP A 580 12.19 -16.22 -24.91
CA TRP A 580 12.58 -16.44 -23.51
C TRP A 580 13.75 -15.56 -23.04
N ASN A 581 14.83 -15.47 -23.81
CA ASN A 581 16.01 -14.69 -23.43
C ASN A 581 15.68 -13.19 -23.23
N SER A 582 14.87 -12.62 -24.12
CA SER A 582 14.43 -11.22 -23.99
C SER A 582 13.47 -11.03 -22.81
N PHE A 583 12.61 -12.01 -22.54
CA PHE A 583 11.75 -12.00 -21.36
C PHE A 583 12.59 -12.03 -20.06
N GLU A 584 13.57 -12.94 -19.98
CA GLU A 584 14.49 -13.08 -18.83
C GLU A 584 15.23 -11.77 -18.56
N GLU A 585 15.82 -11.16 -19.60
CA GLU A 585 16.55 -9.89 -19.49
C GLU A 585 15.64 -8.76 -18.98
N ARG A 586 14.44 -8.61 -19.56
CA ARG A 586 13.49 -7.56 -19.18
C ARG A 586 12.95 -7.74 -17.76
N VAL A 587 12.72 -8.98 -17.32
CA VAL A 587 12.28 -9.28 -15.94
C VAL A 587 13.40 -8.97 -14.94
N LYS A 588 14.64 -9.40 -15.21
CA LYS A 588 15.80 -9.07 -14.35
C LYS A 588 15.97 -7.57 -14.21
N LYS A 589 15.97 -6.84 -15.34
CA LYS A 589 16.07 -5.38 -15.37
C LYS A 589 14.93 -4.71 -14.60
N MET A 590 13.69 -5.20 -14.76
CA MET A 590 12.54 -4.69 -14.01
C MET A 590 12.74 -4.78 -12.50
N ILE A 591 13.23 -5.92 -12.00
CA ILE A 591 13.43 -6.15 -10.57
C ILE A 591 14.61 -5.34 -10.05
N GLN A 592 15.76 -5.34 -10.74
CA GLN A 592 16.96 -4.58 -10.34
C GLN A 592 16.68 -3.08 -10.22
N GLU A 593 15.93 -2.50 -11.14
CA GLU A 593 15.56 -1.08 -11.07
C GLU A 593 14.58 -0.79 -9.93
N GLY A 594 13.71 -1.74 -9.58
CA GLY A 594 12.76 -1.63 -8.47
C GLY A 594 13.39 -1.83 -7.09
N GLN A 595 14.57 -2.45 -7.02
CA GLN A 595 15.27 -2.82 -5.79
C GLN A 595 16.35 -1.83 -5.34
N LYS A 596 16.50 -0.69 -5.99
CA LYS A 596 17.51 0.30 -5.58
C LYS A 596 17.28 0.72 -4.12
N ALA A 597 18.22 0.33 -3.25
CA ALA A 597 18.27 0.72 -1.85
C ALA A 597 18.45 2.24 -1.76
N THR A 598 17.33 2.95 -1.69
CA THR A 598 17.28 4.40 -1.69
C THR A 598 16.74 4.90 -0.37
N MET A 599 17.16 6.12 -0.01
CA MET A 599 16.54 6.83 1.10
C MET A 599 15.03 6.98 0.84
N ARG A 600 14.23 6.87 1.90
CA ARG A 600 12.79 7.08 1.85
C ARG A 600 12.48 8.42 1.18
N LYS A 601 11.59 8.40 0.19
CA LYS A 601 11.09 9.63 -0.45
C LYS A 601 9.95 10.24 0.38
N PHE A 602 9.76 11.54 0.25
CA PHE A 602 8.65 12.27 0.85
C PHE A 602 7.29 11.62 0.51
N GLY A 603 6.40 11.54 1.50
CA GLY A 603 5.09 10.88 1.46
C GLY A 603 5.14 9.36 1.44
N LYS A 604 6.33 8.73 1.42
CA LYS A 604 6.43 7.26 1.40
C LYS A 604 6.41 6.69 2.81
N SER A 605 5.74 5.55 2.92
CA SER A 605 5.60 4.83 4.18
C SER A 605 6.94 4.44 4.79
N ILE A 606 7.18 4.91 6.02
CA ILE A 606 8.30 4.46 6.86
C ILE A 606 8.24 2.97 7.18
N TYR A 607 7.06 2.38 7.22
CA TYR A 607 6.88 0.96 7.54
C TYR A 607 7.30 0.03 6.40
N ARG A 608 7.39 0.56 5.17
CA ARG A 608 7.92 -0.17 4.01
C ARG A 608 9.35 0.25 3.67
N GLN A 609 9.65 1.54 3.81
CA GLN A 609 10.93 2.15 3.45
C GLN A 609 11.52 2.84 4.70
N PRO A 610 12.07 2.08 5.66
CA PRO A 610 12.53 2.65 6.92
C PRO A 610 13.89 3.34 6.82
N ARG A 611 14.57 3.30 5.66
CA ARG A 611 15.88 3.95 5.44
C ARG A 611 15.71 5.46 5.36
N SER A 612 15.55 6.10 6.52
CA SER A 612 15.47 7.54 6.71
C SER A 612 16.04 7.93 8.08
N PRO A 613 16.54 9.16 8.26
CA PRO A 613 17.16 9.60 9.52
C PRO A 613 16.23 9.53 10.75
N GLU A 614 14.92 9.52 10.53
CA GLU A 614 13.94 9.39 11.60
C GLU A 614 13.85 7.94 12.12
N CYS A 615 14.13 6.93 11.28
CA CYS A 615 13.90 5.53 11.61
C CYS A 615 15.19 4.70 11.74
N MET A 616 16.21 5.01 10.94
CA MET A 616 17.49 4.32 10.89
C MET A 616 18.64 5.33 10.97
N CYS A 617 19.80 4.85 11.38
CA CYS A 617 21.01 5.66 11.50
C CYS A 617 22.01 5.22 10.44
N ARG A 618 22.88 6.14 10.01
CA ARG A 618 24.01 5.76 9.16
C ARG A 618 25.18 5.34 10.02
N GLN A 619 25.86 4.28 9.62
CA GLN A 619 27.18 3.98 10.19
C GLN A 619 28.18 5.07 9.75
N PRO A 620 29.08 5.51 10.66
CA PRO A 620 30.09 6.52 10.35
C PRO A 620 30.96 6.18 9.16
#